data_AF-A0A9P9CSN9-F1
#
_entry.id   AF-A0A9P9CSN9-F1
#
_cell.length_a   1.000
_cell.length_b   1.000
_cell.length_c   1.000
_cell.angle_alpha   90.00
_cell.angle_beta   90.00
_cell.angle_gamma   90.00
#
_symmetry.space_group_name_H-M   'P 1'
#
loop_
_entity.id
_entity.type
_entity.pdbx_description
1 polymer ?
#
loop_
_entity_poly.entity_id
_entity_poly.type
_entity_poly.pdbx_seq_one_letter_code
_entity_poly.pdbx_strand_id
1 'polypeptide(L)'
;MKFSAAIALASSFVVPALALSKPVLFSDGLSPHVDQSFYDNLVYPNGATYAQWSPGSLPLTCKNNANSNGVSPSNVEVYTVKFTDCGNAWVFCRANNANLSIVTTIELFGRLPVHERQWVRHVMAVPGGGSAYMSNADVVFQGPVGTPSVFQHETGHAVDFYKNSARSSSTSQWLNAINADSCVPDAYSNSNEIEDFTQVGVLVLYDIVTPGGLNSIGANWSCLANQKSALESLQKSDMTLGGSCVRRWADDTIVSPTSSRFIRDLPKVESGLPVPGESKSPVTVFKNLVIRPDADRKNAELIPKISMEAMERLLAESQ
;
A
#
# COMPACT_ATOMS: atom_id res chain seq x y z
N MET A 1 -11.15 42.13 43.49
CA MET A 1 -10.11 41.19 43.03
C MET A 1 -10.47 40.74 41.62
N LYS A 2 -9.63 41.07 40.63
CA LYS A 2 -9.78 40.61 39.23
C LYS A 2 -8.66 39.60 38.97
N PHE A 3 -8.99 38.36 38.65
CA PHE A 3 -8.04 37.39 38.14
C PHE A 3 -8.15 37.36 36.61
N SER A 4 -7.09 37.79 35.94
CA SER A 4 -6.91 37.59 34.50
C SER A 4 -6.29 36.21 34.28
N ALA A 5 -6.95 35.35 33.52
CA ALA A 5 -6.38 34.10 33.05
C ALA A 5 -5.64 34.35 31.72
N ALA A 6 -4.34 34.09 31.69
CA ALA A 6 -3.55 34.09 30.47
C ALA A 6 -3.73 32.75 29.75
N ILE A 7 -4.24 32.79 28.52
CA ILE A 7 -4.29 31.63 27.62
C ILE A 7 -2.92 31.54 26.94
N ALA A 8 -2.14 30.51 27.27
CA ALA A 8 -0.94 30.16 26.53
C ALA A 8 -1.36 29.45 25.25
N LEU A 9 -1.20 30.10 24.10
CA LEU A 9 -1.23 29.42 22.80
C LEU A 9 0.04 28.57 22.67
N ALA A 10 -0.11 27.25 22.75
CA ALA A 10 0.91 26.32 22.30
C ALA A 10 0.90 26.32 20.76
N SER A 11 1.81 27.08 20.15
CA SER A 11 2.09 27.00 18.72
C SER A 11 2.81 25.69 18.42
N SER A 12 2.10 24.70 17.89
CA SER A 12 2.72 23.50 17.32
C SER A 12 3.48 23.90 16.05
N PHE A 13 4.80 23.94 16.13
CA PHE A 13 5.65 24.03 14.95
C PHE A 13 5.58 22.70 14.19
N VAL A 14 4.96 22.69 13.02
CA VAL A 14 5.15 21.62 12.04
C VAL A 14 6.53 21.85 11.44
N VAL A 15 7.52 21.04 11.86
CA VAL A 15 8.81 21.00 11.17
C VAL A 15 8.56 20.23 9.87
N PRO A 16 8.76 20.83 8.69
CA PRO A 16 8.66 20.08 7.44
C PRO A 16 9.69 18.93 7.50
N ALA A 17 9.25 17.72 7.17
CA ALA A 17 10.16 16.58 7.07
C ALA A 17 11.26 16.95 6.05
N LEU A 18 12.51 16.97 6.49
CA LEU A 18 13.64 17.29 5.63
C LEU A 18 13.91 16.07 4.74
N ALA A 19 14.00 16.31 3.42
CA ALA A 19 14.41 15.29 2.47
C ALA A 19 15.77 14.69 2.86
N LEU A 20 15.94 13.38 2.69
CA LEU A 20 17.14 12.64 3.11
C LEU A 20 18.41 13.10 2.37
N SER A 21 18.24 13.70 1.18
CA SER A 21 19.30 14.36 0.40
C SER A 21 20.48 13.44 0.03
N LYS A 22 20.19 12.17 -0.24
CA LYS A 22 21.18 11.15 -0.62
C LYS A 22 21.19 10.90 -2.14
N PRO A 23 22.35 10.52 -2.73
CA PRO A 23 22.41 9.94 -4.06
C PRO A 23 21.42 8.78 -4.22
N VAL A 24 20.90 8.60 -5.44
CA VAL A 24 19.93 7.54 -5.75
C VAL A 24 20.59 6.38 -6.47
N LEU A 25 20.14 5.15 -6.18
CA LEU A 25 20.59 3.95 -6.89
C LEU A 25 20.01 3.87 -8.30
N PHE A 26 18.73 4.22 -8.47
CA PHE A 26 18.03 4.25 -9.76
C PHE A 26 17.40 5.63 -10.01
N SER A 27 17.85 6.31 -11.07
CA SER A 27 17.35 7.64 -11.44
C SER A 27 16.00 7.62 -12.16
N ASP A 28 15.58 6.47 -12.68
CA ASP A 28 14.33 6.25 -13.42
C ASP A 28 13.25 5.53 -12.59
N GLY A 29 13.44 5.48 -11.26
CA GLY A 29 12.56 4.80 -10.32
C GLY A 29 12.80 3.28 -10.24
N LEU A 30 12.12 2.61 -9.31
CA LEU A 30 12.31 1.15 -9.11
C LEU A 30 11.61 0.27 -10.15
N SER A 31 10.40 0.63 -10.58
CA SER A 31 9.54 -0.22 -11.41
C SER A 31 10.23 -0.83 -12.65
N PRO A 32 11.03 -0.08 -13.45
CA PRO A 32 11.74 -0.64 -14.60
C PRO A 32 12.71 -1.78 -14.29
N HIS A 33 13.20 -1.87 -13.05
CA HIS A 33 14.23 -2.82 -12.62
C HIS A 33 13.66 -4.03 -11.89
N VAL A 34 12.45 -3.93 -11.33
CA VAL A 34 11.89 -4.96 -10.44
C VAL A 34 10.61 -5.62 -10.95
N ASP A 35 9.75 -4.90 -11.66
CA ASP A 35 8.38 -5.37 -11.93
C ASP A 35 8.34 -6.61 -12.81
N GLN A 36 9.22 -6.71 -13.80
CA GLN A 36 9.28 -7.90 -14.65
C GLN A 36 9.62 -9.14 -13.81
N SER A 37 10.61 -9.04 -12.90
CA SER A 37 10.95 -10.14 -12.00
C SER A 37 9.78 -10.48 -11.07
N PHE A 38 9.06 -9.48 -10.56
CA PHE A 38 7.87 -9.73 -9.74
C PHE A 38 6.78 -10.48 -10.50
N TYR A 39 6.48 -10.11 -11.75
CA TYR A 39 5.52 -10.85 -12.55
C TYR A 39 5.94 -12.30 -12.81
N ASP A 40 7.24 -12.53 -12.96
CA ASP A 40 7.79 -13.86 -13.27
C ASP A 40 7.94 -14.75 -12.03
N ASN A 41 8.21 -14.17 -10.85
CA ASN A 41 8.58 -14.91 -9.65
C ASN A 41 7.61 -14.80 -8.47
N LEU A 42 6.75 -13.76 -8.39
CA LEU A 42 5.69 -13.73 -7.38
C LEU A 42 4.56 -14.66 -7.79
N VAL A 43 4.39 -15.72 -7.00
CA VAL A 43 3.36 -16.74 -7.21
C VAL A 43 2.02 -16.18 -6.77
N TYR A 44 1.10 -16.03 -7.72
CA TYR A 44 -0.31 -15.82 -7.38
C TYR A 44 -0.85 -17.10 -6.71
N PRO A 45 -1.58 -17.00 -5.57
CA PRO A 45 -2.13 -18.18 -4.90
C PRO A 45 -2.95 -19.03 -5.88
N ASN A 46 -2.99 -20.35 -5.68
CA ASN A 46 -3.64 -21.35 -6.56
C ASN A 46 -5.18 -21.17 -6.74
N GLY A 47 -5.70 -20.01 -6.41
CA GLY A 47 -7.03 -19.53 -6.71
C GLY A 47 -7.36 -18.32 -5.85
N ALA A 48 -8.23 -17.47 -6.36
CA ALA A 48 -9.10 -16.69 -5.50
C ALA A 48 -10.53 -16.84 -5.98
N THR A 49 -11.45 -16.57 -5.08
CA THR A 49 -12.86 -16.42 -5.42
C THR A 49 -13.31 -15.04 -5.03
N TYR A 50 -14.23 -14.44 -5.79
CA TYR A 50 -14.70 -13.10 -5.51
C TYR A 50 -16.18 -12.94 -5.80
N ALA A 51 -16.82 -12.00 -5.12
CA ALA A 51 -18.23 -11.73 -5.26
C ALA A 51 -18.53 -10.26 -5.03
N GLN A 52 -19.31 -9.65 -5.93
CA GLN A 52 -19.75 -8.27 -5.79
C GLN A 52 -20.91 -8.18 -4.81
N TRP A 53 -20.91 -7.15 -3.99
CA TRP A 53 -22.02 -6.84 -3.09
C TRP A 53 -23.19 -6.28 -3.88
N SER A 54 -24.41 -6.47 -3.38
CA SER A 54 -25.55 -5.71 -3.89
C SER A 54 -25.33 -4.20 -3.63
N PRO A 55 -25.78 -3.33 -4.54
CA PRO A 55 -25.67 -1.89 -4.34
C PRO A 55 -26.32 -1.41 -3.04
N GLY A 56 -25.84 -0.30 -2.49
CA GLY A 56 -26.44 0.37 -1.33
C GLY A 56 -25.70 0.20 0.00
N SER A 57 -24.56 -0.49 0.02
CA SER A 57 -23.70 -0.60 1.21
C SER A 57 -22.22 -0.66 0.83
N LEU A 58 -21.38 0.00 1.63
CA LEU A 58 -19.93 -0.02 1.50
C LEU A 58 -19.23 0.25 2.84
N PRO A 59 -17.96 -0.16 3.01
CA PRO A 59 -17.16 0.27 4.17
C PRO A 59 -17.06 1.79 4.25
N LEU A 60 -17.13 2.36 5.45
CA LEU A 60 -17.05 3.81 5.68
C LEU A 60 -15.74 4.39 5.13
N THR A 61 -14.59 3.70 5.26
CA THR A 61 -13.35 4.18 4.65
C THR A 61 -13.36 4.16 3.14
N CYS A 62 -14.00 3.18 2.48
CA CYS A 62 -14.18 3.23 1.02
C CYS A 62 -15.03 4.42 0.60
N LYS A 63 -16.07 4.77 1.37
CA LYS A 63 -16.86 5.98 1.15
C LYS A 63 -16.02 7.25 1.32
N ASN A 64 -15.21 7.32 2.38
CA ASN A 64 -14.38 8.48 2.66
C ASN A 64 -13.32 8.66 1.57
N ASN A 65 -12.60 7.59 1.20
CA ASN A 65 -11.62 7.60 0.12
C ASN A 65 -12.27 7.94 -1.23
N ALA A 66 -13.48 7.45 -1.53
CA ALA A 66 -14.19 7.86 -2.74
C ALA A 66 -14.41 9.38 -2.76
N ASN A 67 -14.95 9.95 -1.69
CA ASN A 67 -15.20 11.39 -1.59
C ASN A 67 -13.91 12.21 -1.68
N SER A 68 -12.85 11.80 -0.99
CA SER A 68 -11.52 12.46 -1.05
C SER A 68 -10.93 12.45 -2.47
N ASN A 69 -11.33 11.48 -3.29
CA ASN A 69 -10.94 11.34 -4.68
C ASN A 69 -11.93 11.93 -5.69
N GLY A 70 -12.92 12.70 -5.23
CA GLY A 70 -13.95 13.29 -6.10
C GLY A 70 -14.89 12.26 -6.74
N VAL A 71 -14.94 11.04 -6.20
CA VAL A 71 -15.82 9.96 -6.66
C VAL A 71 -17.07 9.93 -5.80
N SER A 72 -18.25 9.94 -6.43
CA SER A 72 -19.51 9.68 -5.73
C SER A 72 -19.49 8.28 -5.08
N PRO A 73 -19.77 8.14 -3.78
CA PRO A 73 -19.82 6.84 -3.12
C PRO A 73 -20.82 5.86 -3.75
N SER A 74 -21.85 6.37 -4.43
CA SER A 74 -22.83 5.53 -5.15
C SER A 74 -22.25 4.88 -6.41
N ASN A 75 -21.10 5.35 -6.90
CA ASN A 75 -20.36 4.78 -8.03
C ASN A 75 -19.27 3.79 -7.60
N VAL A 76 -19.21 3.45 -6.31
CA VAL A 76 -18.26 2.46 -5.77
C VAL A 76 -18.90 1.08 -5.79
N GLU A 77 -18.23 0.17 -6.47
CA GLU A 77 -18.47 -1.26 -6.45
C GLU A 77 -17.69 -1.88 -5.30
N VAL A 78 -18.32 -2.77 -4.53
CA VAL A 78 -17.68 -3.47 -3.41
C VAL A 78 -17.64 -4.95 -3.69
N TYR A 79 -16.50 -5.59 -3.40
CA TYR A 79 -16.27 -7.00 -3.64
C TYR A 79 -15.71 -7.66 -2.38
N THR A 80 -16.16 -8.88 -2.10
CA THR A 80 -15.47 -9.78 -1.17
C THR A 80 -14.62 -10.75 -1.95
N VAL A 81 -13.36 -10.88 -1.54
CA VAL A 81 -12.33 -11.66 -2.24
C VAL A 81 -11.71 -12.63 -1.25
N LYS A 82 -11.81 -13.92 -1.53
CA LYS A 82 -11.22 -14.99 -0.72
C LYS A 82 -10.07 -15.62 -1.49
N PHE A 83 -8.85 -15.42 -1.00
CA PHE A 83 -7.65 -16.12 -1.48
C PHE A 83 -7.56 -17.49 -0.81
N THR A 84 -6.98 -18.49 -1.50
CA THR A 84 -6.87 -19.85 -0.96
C THR A 84 -5.89 -19.98 0.21
N ASP A 85 -4.99 -19.02 0.37
CA ASP A 85 -3.98 -18.98 1.43
C ASP A 85 -4.40 -18.16 2.65
N CYS A 86 -5.68 -17.80 2.76
CA CYS A 86 -6.19 -17.12 3.95
C CYS A 86 -7.61 -17.58 4.28
N GLY A 87 -7.85 -17.93 5.54
CA GLY A 87 -9.18 -18.33 6.00
C GLY A 87 -10.22 -17.22 5.86
N ASN A 88 -9.77 -15.96 6.01
CA ASN A 88 -10.61 -14.77 5.94
C ASN A 88 -10.58 -14.14 4.54
N ALA A 89 -11.72 -13.60 4.12
CA ALA A 89 -11.81 -12.82 2.89
C ALA A 89 -11.44 -11.35 3.11
N TRP A 90 -11.06 -10.66 2.04
CA TRP A 90 -10.86 -9.20 1.97
C TRP A 90 -12.01 -8.49 1.31
N VAL A 91 -12.24 -7.25 1.74
CA VAL A 91 -13.14 -6.33 1.05
C VAL A 91 -12.32 -5.40 0.15
N PHE A 92 -12.68 -5.41 -1.13
CA PHE A 92 -12.14 -4.56 -2.17
C PHE A 92 -13.19 -3.55 -2.58
N CYS A 93 -12.77 -2.32 -2.84
CA CYS A 93 -13.63 -1.25 -3.33
C CYS A 93 -13.09 -0.75 -4.67
N ARG A 94 -13.99 -0.43 -5.60
CA ARG A 94 -13.59 0.05 -6.92
C ARG A 94 -14.57 1.10 -7.39
N ALA A 95 -14.09 2.30 -7.70
CA ALA A 95 -14.89 3.24 -8.48
C ALA A 95 -15.15 2.65 -9.87
N ASN A 96 -16.38 2.71 -10.37
CA ASN A 96 -16.74 2.10 -11.66
C ASN A 96 -15.87 2.58 -12.83
N ASN A 97 -15.38 3.83 -12.77
CA ASN A 97 -14.50 4.48 -13.73
C ASN A 97 -13.01 4.42 -13.36
N ALA A 98 -12.60 3.61 -12.39
CA ALA A 98 -11.19 3.40 -12.07
C ALA A 98 -10.45 2.73 -13.23
N ASN A 99 -9.20 3.15 -13.47
CA ASN A 99 -8.32 2.59 -14.50
C ASN A 99 -8.00 1.12 -14.24
N LEU A 100 -7.82 0.73 -12.98
CA LEU A 100 -7.60 -0.66 -12.61
C LEU A 100 -8.92 -1.42 -12.59
N SER A 101 -8.96 -2.56 -13.27
CA SER A 101 -10.08 -3.50 -13.17
C SER A 101 -10.04 -4.22 -11.82
N ILE A 102 -11.18 -4.68 -11.32
CA ILE A 102 -11.21 -5.46 -10.08
C ILE A 102 -10.36 -6.74 -10.18
N VAL A 103 -10.31 -7.38 -11.36
CA VAL A 103 -9.50 -8.58 -11.59
C VAL A 103 -8.01 -8.27 -11.45
N THR A 104 -7.54 -7.20 -12.10
CA THR A 104 -6.15 -6.74 -12.02
C THR A 104 -5.77 -6.36 -10.59
N THR A 105 -6.64 -5.65 -9.87
CA THR A 105 -6.40 -5.28 -8.46
C THR A 105 -6.32 -6.51 -7.55
N ILE A 106 -7.20 -7.51 -7.74
CA ILE A 106 -7.15 -8.77 -7.00
C ILE A 106 -5.87 -9.56 -7.31
N GLU A 107 -5.49 -9.62 -8.58
CA GLU A 107 -4.27 -10.31 -9.01
C GLU A 107 -3.02 -9.71 -8.38
N LEU A 108 -2.81 -8.40 -8.56
CA LEU A 108 -1.61 -7.71 -8.08
C LEU A 108 -1.50 -7.79 -6.56
N PHE A 109 -2.61 -7.54 -5.85
CA PHE A 109 -2.63 -7.72 -4.40
C PHE A 109 -2.36 -9.18 -4.04
N GLY A 110 -3.03 -10.14 -4.66
CA GLY A 110 -2.91 -11.57 -4.34
C GLY A 110 -1.50 -12.14 -4.54
N ARG A 111 -0.69 -11.57 -5.46
CA ARG A 111 0.70 -11.95 -5.68
C ARG A 111 1.64 -11.61 -4.52
N LEU A 112 1.27 -10.65 -3.67
CA LEU A 112 2.10 -10.24 -2.55
C LEU A 112 2.13 -11.33 -1.44
N PRO A 113 3.23 -11.43 -0.67
CA PRO A 113 3.32 -12.34 0.46
C PRO A 113 2.12 -12.24 1.41
N VAL A 114 1.50 -13.39 1.73
CA VAL A 114 0.26 -13.41 2.53
C VAL A 114 0.46 -12.83 3.94
N HIS A 115 1.66 -12.97 4.50
CA HIS A 115 1.99 -12.42 5.80
C HIS A 115 2.18 -10.89 5.77
N GLU A 116 2.36 -10.26 4.60
CA GLU A 116 2.27 -8.80 4.44
C GLU A 116 0.82 -8.36 4.24
N ARG A 117 0.07 -9.07 3.39
CA ARG A 117 -1.34 -8.75 3.07
C ARG A 117 -2.26 -8.70 4.30
N GLN A 118 -1.98 -9.49 5.33
CA GLN A 118 -2.74 -9.48 6.58
C GLN A 118 -2.67 -8.14 7.35
N TRP A 119 -1.72 -7.26 7.01
CA TRP A 119 -1.63 -5.90 7.54
C TRP A 119 -2.45 -4.88 6.73
N VAL A 120 -3.07 -5.29 5.62
CA VAL A 120 -3.97 -4.47 4.83
C VAL A 120 -5.43 -4.86 5.14
N ARG A 121 -6.26 -3.86 5.44
CA ARG A 121 -7.68 -4.02 5.75
C ARG A 121 -8.53 -4.02 4.49
N HIS A 122 -8.50 -2.94 3.71
CA HIS A 122 -9.18 -2.83 2.43
C HIS A 122 -8.23 -2.44 1.30
N VAL A 123 -8.61 -2.81 0.08
CA VAL A 123 -7.92 -2.42 -1.15
C VAL A 123 -8.89 -1.63 -2.00
N MET A 124 -8.49 -0.44 -2.46
CA MET A 124 -9.36 0.45 -3.23
C MET A 124 -8.72 0.91 -4.54
N ALA A 125 -9.50 0.88 -5.63
CA ALA A 125 -9.12 1.49 -6.90
C ALA A 125 -10.05 2.67 -7.25
N VAL A 126 -9.47 3.80 -7.63
CA VAL A 126 -10.18 5.04 -8.03
C VAL A 126 -9.54 5.63 -9.30
N PRO A 127 -10.26 6.48 -10.07
CA PRO A 127 -9.65 7.26 -11.14
C PRO A 127 -8.59 8.23 -10.60
N GLY A 128 -7.63 8.62 -11.45
CA GLY A 128 -6.59 9.58 -11.06
C GLY A 128 -5.47 9.71 -12.08
N GLY A 129 -4.50 10.58 -11.78
CA GLY A 129 -3.35 10.87 -12.63
C GLY A 129 -2.18 9.88 -12.53
N GLY A 130 -2.20 8.96 -11.55
CA GLY A 130 -1.13 8.00 -11.32
C GLY A 130 -0.47 8.20 -9.96
N SER A 131 -1.15 7.83 -8.88
CA SER A 131 -0.63 7.87 -7.51
C SER A 131 -1.24 6.74 -6.67
N ALA A 132 -0.63 6.45 -5.52
CA ALA A 132 -1.18 5.52 -4.55
C ALA A 132 -0.87 6.01 -3.13
N TYR A 133 -1.62 5.51 -2.15
CA TYR A 133 -1.36 5.80 -0.74
C TYR A 133 -1.97 4.74 0.18
N MET A 134 -1.43 4.66 1.40
CA MET A 134 -2.01 3.90 2.51
C MET A 134 -2.59 4.86 3.54
N SER A 135 -3.82 4.60 3.98
CA SER A 135 -4.42 5.28 5.13
C SER A 135 -5.25 4.33 5.96
N ASN A 136 -4.99 4.26 7.27
CA ASN A 136 -5.73 3.41 8.21
C ASN A 136 -5.79 1.93 7.77
N ALA A 137 -4.63 1.39 7.35
CA ALA A 137 -4.47 0.05 6.77
C ALA A 137 -5.24 -0.18 5.46
N ASP A 138 -5.85 0.84 4.86
CA ASP A 138 -6.47 0.74 3.54
C ASP A 138 -5.49 1.27 2.49
N VAL A 139 -5.25 0.48 1.45
CA VAL A 139 -4.40 0.88 0.33
C VAL A 139 -5.28 1.36 -0.83
N VAL A 140 -4.96 2.52 -1.39
CA VAL A 140 -5.74 3.20 -2.42
C VAL A 140 -4.86 3.46 -3.64
N PHE A 141 -5.31 2.99 -4.79
CA PHE A 141 -4.63 3.12 -6.08
C PHE A 141 -5.43 4.07 -6.98
N GLN A 142 -4.82 5.19 -7.37
CA GLN A 142 -5.44 6.27 -8.14
C GLN A 142 -4.86 6.31 -9.55
N GLY A 143 -5.67 5.99 -10.55
CA GLY A 143 -5.22 6.03 -11.94
C GLY A 143 -4.43 4.78 -12.36
N PRO A 144 -3.56 4.90 -13.39
CA PRO A 144 -2.91 3.75 -14.01
C PRO A 144 -1.62 3.33 -13.26
N VAL A 145 -1.73 2.93 -11.99
CA VAL A 145 -0.59 2.51 -11.14
C VAL A 145 -0.51 0.99 -10.94
N GLY A 146 -0.93 0.22 -11.96
CA GLY A 146 -1.18 -1.21 -11.88
C GLY A 146 0.08 -2.09 -11.96
N THR A 147 1.10 -1.82 -11.14
CA THR A 147 2.35 -2.61 -11.12
C THR A 147 2.57 -3.31 -9.76
N PRO A 148 3.27 -4.46 -9.72
CA PRO A 148 3.53 -5.17 -8.47
C PRO A 148 4.36 -4.36 -7.47
N SER A 149 5.34 -3.59 -7.94
CA SER A 149 6.16 -2.71 -7.07
C SER A 149 5.33 -1.67 -6.34
N VAL A 150 4.36 -1.02 -6.99
CA VAL A 150 3.48 -0.05 -6.33
C VAL A 150 2.58 -0.73 -5.31
N PHE A 151 2.04 -1.92 -5.62
CA PHE A 151 1.26 -2.69 -4.65
C PHE A 151 2.09 -3.13 -3.44
N GLN A 152 3.35 -3.53 -3.66
CA GLN A 152 4.27 -3.85 -2.58
C GLN A 152 4.61 -2.62 -1.74
N HIS A 153 4.84 -1.48 -2.37
CA HIS A 153 5.13 -0.22 -1.69
C HIS A 153 4.00 0.15 -0.71
N GLU A 154 2.75 0.19 -1.17
CA GLU A 154 1.60 0.54 -0.32
C GLU A 154 1.32 -0.51 0.77
N THR A 155 1.53 -1.78 0.46
CA THR A 155 1.44 -2.85 1.47
C THR A 155 2.56 -2.69 2.50
N GLY A 156 3.76 -2.29 2.06
CA GLY A 156 4.90 -1.97 2.91
C GLY A 156 4.58 -0.88 3.93
N HIS A 157 3.85 0.17 3.55
CA HIS A 157 3.37 1.19 4.50
C HIS A 157 2.52 0.57 5.61
N ALA A 158 1.62 -0.35 5.27
CA ALA A 158 0.79 -1.02 6.27
C ALA A 158 1.62 -1.91 7.21
N VAL A 159 2.62 -2.63 6.68
CA VAL A 159 3.54 -3.44 7.50
C VAL A 159 4.37 -2.55 8.42
N ASP A 160 4.94 -1.46 7.89
CA ASP A 160 5.74 -0.48 8.63
C ASP A 160 5.01 0.02 9.88
N PHE A 161 3.77 0.47 9.69
CA PHE A 161 2.96 1.09 10.74
C PHE A 161 2.47 0.11 11.81
N TYR A 162 2.19 -1.13 11.43
CA TYR A 162 1.35 -2.00 12.27
C TYR A 162 1.98 -3.31 12.72
N LYS A 163 3.01 -3.80 12.03
CA LYS A 163 3.63 -5.09 12.35
C LYS A 163 4.30 -5.08 13.71
N ASN A 164 5.08 -4.04 13.95
CA ASN A 164 5.92 -3.90 15.13
C ASN A 164 5.25 -2.99 16.17
N SER A 165 5.75 -3.00 17.41
CA SER A 165 5.20 -2.17 18.51
C SER A 165 5.34 -0.67 18.30
N ALA A 166 6.15 -0.27 17.32
CA ALA A 166 6.31 1.09 16.85
C ALA A 166 6.44 1.05 15.33
N ARG A 167 6.15 2.18 14.68
CA ARG A 167 6.39 2.34 13.24
C ARG A 167 7.86 2.12 12.93
N SER A 168 8.15 1.13 12.09
CA SER A 168 9.49 0.60 11.86
C SER A 168 10.44 1.66 11.28
N SER A 169 9.95 2.45 10.33
CA SER A 169 10.64 3.59 9.69
C SER A 169 11.00 4.72 10.67
N SER A 170 10.33 4.80 11.83
CA SER A 170 10.65 5.81 12.86
C SER A 170 11.55 5.30 13.97
N THR A 171 11.99 4.04 13.90
CA THR A 171 12.90 3.47 14.89
C THR A 171 14.32 3.99 14.70
N SER A 172 15.09 4.08 15.79
CA SER A 172 16.52 4.41 15.71
C SER A 172 17.30 3.40 14.88
N GLN A 173 16.87 2.13 14.84
CA GLN A 173 17.46 1.11 13.98
C GLN A 173 17.39 1.52 12.51
N TRP A 174 16.22 1.97 12.04
CA TRP A 174 16.05 2.41 10.66
C TRP A 174 16.79 3.71 10.36
N LEU A 175 16.61 4.74 11.20
CA LEU A 175 17.22 6.04 11.00
C LEU A 175 18.76 5.97 11.01
N ASN A 176 19.35 5.12 11.86
CA ASN A 176 20.79 4.89 11.86
C ASN A 176 21.25 4.17 10.59
N ALA A 177 20.45 3.26 10.05
CA ALA A 177 20.76 2.56 8.81
C ALA A 177 20.78 3.53 7.61
N ILE A 178 19.77 4.40 7.50
CA ILE A 178 19.77 5.51 6.54
C ILE A 178 21.06 6.32 6.68
N ASN A 179 21.40 6.76 7.90
CA ASN A 179 22.59 7.59 8.12
C ASN A 179 23.91 6.90 7.78
N ALA A 180 24.00 5.58 7.94
CA ALA A 180 25.20 4.79 7.65
C ALA A 180 25.42 4.52 6.16
N ASP A 181 24.36 4.59 5.35
CA ASP A 181 24.40 4.32 3.92
C ASP A 181 24.67 5.57 3.07
N SER A 182 25.26 5.36 1.89
CA SER A 182 25.65 6.44 0.99
C SER A 182 24.64 6.74 -0.11
N CYS A 183 23.59 5.92 -0.24
CA CYS A 183 22.52 6.11 -1.23
C CYS A 183 21.15 5.69 -0.67
N VAL A 184 20.10 6.03 -1.42
CA VAL A 184 18.71 5.51 -1.27
C VAL A 184 18.26 4.86 -2.59
N PRO A 185 17.17 4.08 -2.62
CA PRO A 185 16.74 3.37 -3.83
C PRO A 185 16.50 4.29 -5.03
N ASP A 186 15.70 5.35 -4.87
CA ASP A 186 15.34 6.29 -5.94
C ASP A 186 15.03 7.70 -5.39
N ALA A 187 14.65 8.63 -6.28
CA ALA A 187 14.36 10.01 -5.86
C ALA A 187 13.13 10.10 -4.93
N TYR A 188 12.15 9.20 -5.09
CA TYR A 188 10.97 9.20 -4.23
C TYR A 188 11.32 8.81 -2.79
N SER A 189 12.23 7.85 -2.63
CA SER A 189 12.80 7.43 -1.34
C SER A 189 13.41 8.61 -0.56
N ASN A 190 13.94 9.63 -1.23
CA ASN A 190 14.50 10.81 -0.56
C ASN A 190 13.45 11.70 0.12
N SER A 191 12.16 11.49 -0.12
CA SER A 191 11.08 12.35 0.42
C SER A 191 11.07 12.35 1.95
N ASN A 192 11.23 11.18 2.57
CA ASN A 192 11.35 11.00 4.03
C ASN A 192 11.69 9.53 4.36
N GLU A 193 11.94 9.24 5.63
CA GLU A 193 12.29 7.90 6.12
C GLU A 193 11.22 6.82 5.92
N ILE A 194 9.96 7.22 5.77
CA ILE A 194 8.81 6.31 5.59
C ILE A 194 8.79 5.81 4.15
N GLU A 195 8.90 6.71 3.18
CA GLU A 195 8.97 6.34 1.75
C GLU A 195 10.25 5.57 1.43
N ASP A 196 11.36 5.92 2.07
CA ASP A 196 12.60 5.18 1.95
C ASP A 196 12.46 3.73 2.45
N PHE A 197 11.79 3.53 3.60
CA PHE A 197 11.55 2.20 4.17
C PHE A 197 10.75 1.32 3.20
N THR A 198 9.67 1.82 2.63
CA THR A 198 8.85 1.03 1.70
C THR A 198 9.56 0.76 0.38
N GLN A 199 10.37 1.70 -0.13
CA GLN A 199 11.18 1.50 -1.34
C GLN A 199 12.30 0.48 -1.14
N VAL A 200 12.99 0.50 0.01
CA VAL A 200 13.93 -0.57 0.37
C VAL A 200 13.18 -1.90 0.54
N GLY A 201 11.93 -1.86 1.01
CA GLY A 201 11.06 -3.04 1.09
C GLY A 201 10.81 -3.70 -0.26
N VAL A 202 10.60 -2.89 -1.31
CA VAL A 202 10.51 -3.37 -2.70
C VAL A 202 11.80 -4.08 -3.13
N LEU A 203 12.97 -3.50 -2.86
CA LEU A 203 14.26 -4.12 -3.18
C LEU A 203 14.51 -5.42 -2.40
N VAL A 204 14.12 -5.48 -1.12
CA VAL A 204 14.25 -6.72 -0.32
C VAL A 204 13.31 -7.81 -0.83
N LEU A 205 12.07 -7.48 -1.21
CA LEU A 205 11.20 -8.47 -1.84
C LEU A 205 11.82 -8.98 -3.15
N TYR A 206 12.39 -8.09 -3.97
CA TYR A 206 13.12 -8.49 -5.18
C TYR A 206 14.28 -9.44 -4.86
N ASP A 207 15.06 -9.15 -3.81
CA ASP A 207 16.17 -9.99 -3.35
C ASP A 207 15.71 -11.41 -2.98
N ILE A 208 14.52 -11.53 -2.39
CA ILE A 208 13.94 -12.79 -1.93
C ILE A 208 13.46 -13.64 -3.11
N VAL A 209 12.77 -13.02 -4.08
CA VAL A 209 12.02 -13.77 -5.11
C VAL A 209 12.78 -13.95 -6.41
N THR A 210 13.80 -13.13 -6.67
CA THR A 210 14.55 -13.18 -7.92
C THR A 210 15.73 -14.15 -7.81
N PRO A 211 15.91 -15.11 -8.74
CA PRO A 211 17.13 -15.90 -8.81
C PRO A 211 18.37 -15.01 -8.94
N GLY A 212 19.29 -15.08 -7.96
CA GLY A 212 20.47 -14.22 -7.88
C GLY A 212 20.28 -12.94 -7.04
N GLY A 213 19.05 -12.64 -6.64
CA GLY A 213 18.70 -11.52 -5.76
C GLY A 213 19.16 -10.16 -6.28
N LEU A 214 19.48 -9.23 -5.39
CA LEU A 214 19.97 -7.91 -5.78
C LEU A 214 21.30 -7.94 -6.55
N ASN A 215 22.06 -9.04 -6.50
CA ASN A 215 23.27 -9.16 -7.31
C ASN A 215 22.98 -9.26 -8.82
N SER A 216 21.74 -9.61 -9.21
CA SER A 216 21.31 -9.62 -10.61
C SER A 216 20.57 -8.36 -11.05
N ILE A 217 20.34 -7.36 -10.18
CA ILE A 217 19.54 -6.17 -10.49
C ILE A 217 20.22 -5.19 -11.47
N GLY A 218 21.53 -5.38 -11.72
CA GLY A 218 22.29 -4.54 -12.65
C GLY A 218 22.79 -3.21 -12.07
N ALA A 219 22.67 -3.00 -10.76
CA ALA A 219 23.19 -1.83 -10.04
C ALA A 219 23.97 -2.24 -8.78
N ASN A 220 24.91 -1.39 -8.33
CA ASN A 220 25.68 -1.64 -7.11
C ASN A 220 24.88 -1.24 -5.86
N TRP A 221 24.03 -2.17 -5.40
CA TRP A 221 23.17 -1.96 -4.23
C TRP A 221 23.91 -1.84 -2.89
N SER A 222 25.22 -2.12 -2.83
CA SER A 222 25.98 -2.11 -1.58
C SER A 222 26.02 -0.75 -0.87
N CYS A 223 25.70 0.34 -1.59
CA CYS A 223 25.57 1.68 -1.01
C CYS A 223 24.39 1.83 -0.03
N LEU A 224 23.41 0.91 -0.06
CA LEU A 224 22.25 0.86 0.85
C LEU A 224 22.21 -0.41 1.72
N ALA A 225 23.37 -1.04 1.96
CA ALA A 225 23.45 -2.33 2.64
C ALA A 225 22.95 -2.30 4.10
N ASN A 226 23.12 -1.18 4.81
CA ASN A 226 22.65 -1.06 6.19
C ASN A 226 21.11 -0.98 6.24
N GLN A 227 20.50 -0.20 5.35
CA GLN A 227 19.05 -0.12 5.16
C GLN A 227 18.49 -1.51 4.84
N LYS A 228 19.06 -2.22 3.86
CA LYS A 228 18.66 -3.60 3.55
C LYS A 228 18.65 -4.48 4.80
N SER A 229 19.75 -4.51 5.56
CA SER A 229 19.88 -5.31 6.78
C SER A 229 18.86 -4.92 7.86
N ALA A 230 18.65 -3.61 8.05
CA ALA A 230 17.68 -3.10 9.02
C ALA A 230 16.24 -3.50 8.65
N LEU A 231 15.85 -3.35 7.38
CA LEU A 231 14.54 -3.76 6.90
C LEU A 231 14.37 -5.27 6.98
N GLU A 232 15.41 -6.05 6.66
CA GLU A 232 15.33 -7.50 6.78
C GLU A 232 15.04 -7.94 8.21
N SER A 233 15.69 -7.32 9.20
CA SER A 233 15.43 -7.57 10.62
C SER A 233 14.00 -7.18 11.03
N LEU A 234 13.48 -6.07 10.50
CA LEU A 234 12.16 -5.52 10.87
C LEU A 234 10.99 -6.21 10.14
N GLN A 235 11.17 -6.62 8.89
CA GLN A 235 10.06 -6.97 7.99
C GLN A 235 10.18 -8.35 7.33
N LYS A 236 11.38 -8.88 7.06
CA LYS A 236 11.58 -10.05 6.18
C LYS A 236 10.75 -11.29 6.51
N SER A 237 10.44 -11.52 7.80
CA SER A 237 9.57 -12.63 8.22
C SER A 237 8.21 -12.64 7.53
N ASP A 238 7.72 -11.47 7.12
CA ASP A 238 6.41 -11.31 6.50
C ASP A 238 6.52 -11.38 4.97
N MET A 239 7.71 -11.15 4.41
CA MET A 239 7.98 -11.25 2.98
C MET A 239 8.21 -12.68 2.48
N THR A 240 8.12 -13.68 3.38
CA THR A 240 8.26 -15.09 3.00
C THR A 240 7.14 -15.52 2.06
N LEU A 241 7.49 -16.17 0.95
CA LEU A 241 6.51 -16.72 0.02
C LEU A 241 5.76 -17.92 0.62
N GLY A 242 4.49 -18.05 0.23
CA GLY A 242 3.60 -19.11 0.72
C GLY A 242 3.12 -18.88 2.16
N GLY A 243 2.64 -19.95 2.78
CA GLY A 243 2.07 -19.90 4.13
C GLY A 243 0.58 -19.60 4.15
N SER A 244 0.10 -19.09 5.29
CA SER A 244 -1.29 -18.66 5.42
C SER A 244 -1.40 -17.46 6.34
N CYS A 245 -2.39 -16.59 6.10
CA CYS A 245 -2.65 -15.50 7.02
C CYS A 245 -2.96 -16.06 8.42
N VAL A 246 -2.37 -15.46 9.46
CA VAL A 246 -2.64 -15.83 10.86
C VAL A 246 -3.57 -14.82 11.54
N ARG A 247 -3.80 -13.68 10.88
CA ARG A 247 -4.74 -12.64 11.29
C ARG A 247 -5.31 -11.91 10.08
N ARG A 248 -6.35 -11.11 10.31
CA ARG A 248 -6.92 -10.13 9.37
C ARG A 248 -7.50 -8.97 10.18
N TRP A 249 -7.28 -7.74 9.76
CA TRP A 249 -8.02 -6.60 10.33
C TRP A 249 -9.53 -6.77 10.12
N ALA A 250 -10.31 -6.46 11.16
CA ALA A 250 -11.75 -6.38 11.01
C ALA A 250 -12.14 -5.33 9.95
N ASP A 251 -13.17 -5.65 9.15
CA ASP A 251 -13.72 -4.71 8.19
C ASP A 251 -14.27 -3.47 8.92
N ASP A 252 -14.20 -2.31 8.26
CA ASP A 252 -14.75 -1.07 8.80
C ASP A 252 -16.29 -1.13 8.88
N THR A 253 -16.89 -0.15 9.55
CA THR A 253 -18.33 -0.01 9.67
C THR A 253 -18.96 0.09 8.28
N ILE A 254 -19.99 -0.74 8.04
CA ILE A 254 -20.76 -0.70 6.80
C ILE A 254 -21.78 0.44 6.87
N VAL A 255 -21.79 1.28 5.83
CA VAL A 255 -22.68 2.45 5.73
C VAL A 255 -23.41 2.48 4.38
N SER A 256 -24.48 3.27 4.30
CA SER A 256 -25.10 3.60 3.02
C SER A 256 -24.27 4.65 2.27
N PRO A 257 -24.14 4.56 0.92
CA PRO A 257 -23.50 5.58 0.09
C PRO A 257 -24.05 6.99 0.31
N THR A 258 -25.34 7.12 0.57
CA THR A 258 -26.06 8.42 0.68
C THR A 258 -26.11 8.97 2.10
N SER A 259 -25.66 8.21 3.10
CA SER A 259 -25.66 8.68 4.48
C SER A 259 -24.79 9.93 4.63
N SER A 260 -25.18 10.88 5.47
CA SER A 260 -24.38 12.09 5.74
C SER A 260 -23.26 11.88 6.78
N ARG A 261 -23.02 10.64 7.23
CA ARG A 261 -21.85 10.31 8.07
C ARG A 261 -20.58 10.53 7.27
N PHE A 262 -20.08 11.76 7.33
CA PHE A 262 -18.72 12.16 7.00
C PHE A 262 -18.05 12.36 8.34
N ILE A 263 -17.43 11.31 8.89
CA ILE A 263 -16.60 11.49 10.07
C ILE A 263 -15.27 11.99 9.54
N ARG A 264 -15.09 13.32 9.57
CA ARG A 264 -13.80 13.99 9.42
C ARG A 264 -13.01 13.83 10.71
N ASP A 265 -12.94 12.61 11.26
CA ASP A 265 -11.90 12.32 12.24
C ASP A 265 -10.63 12.30 11.40
N LEU A 266 -9.80 13.33 11.59
CA LEU A 266 -8.37 13.20 11.35
C LEU A 266 -7.95 11.83 11.90
N PRO A 267 -7.10 11.06 11.21
CA PRO A 267 -6.71 9.74 11.67
C PRO A 267 -6.21 9.89 13.09
N LYS A 268 -7.06 9.53 14.05
CA LYS A 268 -6.58 9.19 15.37
C LYS A 268 -5.69 8.00 15.05
N VAL A 269 -4.44 8.07 15.48
CA VAL A 269 -3.79 6.85 15.96
C VAL A 269 -4.78 6.35 17.01
N GLU A 270 -5.78 5.57 16.59
CA GLU A 270 -6.77 5.07 17.52
C GLU A 270 -5.94 4.33 18.55
N SER A 271 -6.16 4.69 19.81
CA SER A 271 -5.59 4.01 20.96
C SER A 271 -6.04 2.53 21.05
N GLY A 272 -6.63 1.98 20.00
CA GLY A 272 -6.65 0.58 19.65
C GLY A 272 -6.56 0.47 18.14
N LEU A 273 -5.46 -0.10 17.64
CA LEU A 273 -5.43 -0.69 16.30
C LEU A 273 -6.66 -1.60 16.13
N PRO A 274 -7.29 -1.70 14.95
CA PRO A 274 -8.45 -2.57 14.78
C PRO A 274 -8.11 -3.99 15.28
N VAL A 275 -8.94 -4.59 16.13
CA VAL A 275 -8.61 -5.95 16.60
C VAL A 275 -8.73 -6.90 15.40
N PRO A 276 -7.88 -7.94 15.27
CA PRO A 276 -8.12 -8.99 14.30
C PRO A 276 -9.57 -9.47 14.36
N GLY A 277 -10.23 -9.57 13.21
CA GLY A 277 -11.64 -9.90 13.14
C GLY A 277 -12.03 -10.44 11.78
N GLU A 278 -13.13 -11.18 11.74
CA GLU A 278 -13.67 -11.78 10.52
C GLU A 278 -14.16 -10.69 9.54
N SER A 279 -14.25 -11.06 8.25
CA SER A 279 -14.87 -10.19 7.27
C SER A 279 -16.37 -10.05 7.56
N LYS A 280 -16.87 -8.82 7.50
CA LYS A 280 -18.30 -8.47 7.65
C LYS A 280 -19.08 -8.63 6.35
N SER A 281 -18.54 -9.39 5.39
CA SER A 281 -19.15 -9.58 4.08
C SER A 281 -20.57 -10.17 4.19
N PRO A 282 -21.57 -9.56 3.53
CA PRO A 282 -22.91 -10.14 3.44
C PRO A 282 -23.01 -11.22 2.34
N VAL A 283 -21.94 -11.53 1.61
CA VAL A 283 -22.00 -12.35 0.40
C VAL A 283 -21.75 -13.83 0.68
N THR A 284 -22.58 -14.69 0.08
CA THR A 284 -22.54 -16.15 0.27
C THR A 284 -22.20 -16.95 -0.99
N VAL A 285 -22.20 -16.32 -2.17
CA VAL A 285 -21.94 -16.98 -3.47
C VAL A 285 -20.75 -16.33 -4.16
N PHE A 286 -19.71 -17.12 -4.45
CA PHE A 286 -18.47 -16.64 -5.02
C PHE A 286 -18.22 -17.16 -6.43
N LYS A 287 -17.60 -16.33 -7.26
CA LYS A 287 -17.09 -16.70 -8.58
C LYS A 287 -15.60 -17.04 -8.48
N ASN A 288 -15.16 -18.07 -9.18
CA ASN A 288 -13.72 -18.34 -9.31
C ASN A 288 -13.06 -17.24 -10.13
N LEU A 289 -11.94 -16.71 -9.62
CA LEU A 289 -11.10 -15.81 -10.40
C LEU A 289 -10.31 -16.64 -11.42
N VAL A 290 -10.40 -16.26 -12.69
CA VAL A 290 -9.61 -16.84 -13.76
C VAL A 290 -8.64 -15.77 -14.23
N ILE A 291 -7.39 -15.87 -13.81
CA ILE A 291 -6.32 -15.00 -14.32
C ILE A 291 -5.93 -15.51 -15.70
N ARG A 292 -5.86 -14.59 -16.67
CA ARG A 292 -5.39 -14.89 -18.03
C ARG A 292 -4.00 -14.26 -18.18
N PRO A 293 -2.91 -15.04 -18.11
CA PRO A 293 -1.53 -14.52 -18.05
C PRO A 293 -1.18 -13.50 -19.14
N ASP A 294 -1.78 -13.63 -20.34
CA ASP A 294 -1.42 -12.82 -21.51
C ASP A 294 -2.26 -11.55 -21.73
N ALA A 295 -3.43 -11.46 -21.09
CA ALA A 295 -4.34 -10.31 -21.27
C ALA A 295 -3.97 -9.14 -20.34
N ASP A 296 -3.52 -9.45 -19.12
CA ASP A 296 -3.22 -8.46 -18.09
C ASP A 296 -1.82 -7.85 -18.23
N ARG A 297 -0.83 -8.61 -18.76
CA ARG A 297 0.51 -8.07 -19.12
C ARG A 297 0.43 -6.94 -20.17
N LYS A 298 -0.41 -7.10 -21.19
CA LYS A 298 -0.58 -6.09 -22.27
C LYS A 298 -1.22 -4.80 -21.79
N ASN A 299 -2.10 -4.86 -20.78
CA ASN A 299 -2.68 -3.66 -20.19
C ASN A 299 -1.67 -2.89 -19.34
N ALA A 300 -0.72 -3.58 -18.68
CA ALA A 300 0.38 -2.94 -17.97
C ALA A 300 1.40 -2.29 -18.92
N GLU A 301 1.68 -2.90 -20.07
CA GLU A 301 2.55 -2.34 -21.12
C GLU A 301 1.95 -1.13 -21.86
N LEU A 302 0.61 -1.01 -21.88
CA LEU A 302 -0.12 0.10 -22.50
C LEU A 302 -0.33 1.30 -21.56
N ILE A 303 0.09 1.20 -20.29
CA ILE A 303 0.15 2.34 -19.39
C ILE A 303 1.32 3.22 -19.87
N PRO A 304 1.10 4.50 -20.22
CA PRO A 304 2.19 5.39 -20.54
C PRO A 304 3.21 5.34 -19.41
N LYS A 305 4.51 5.25 -19.74
CA LYS A 305 5.58 5.51 -18.79
C LYS A 305 5.40 6.94 -18.28
N ILE A 306 4.61 7.12 -17.23
CA ILE A 306 4.49 8.40 -16.56
C ILE A 306 5.85 8.59 -15.90
N SER A 307 6.63 9.56 -16.39
CA SER A 307 7.89 9.91 -15.74
C SER A 307 7.60 10.27 -14.30
N MET A 308 8.48 9.88 -13.38
CA MET A 308 8.37 10.27 -11.97
C MET A 308 8.20 11.79 -11.77
N GLU A 309 8.63 12.63 -12.71
CA GLU A 309 8.37 14.07 -12.72
C GLU A 309 6.87 14.43 -12.66
N ALA A 310 5.97 13.58 -13.17
CA ALA A 310 4.53 13.78 -13.04
C ALA A 310 3.99 13.29 -11.69
N MET A 311 4.67 12.35 -11.03
CA MET A 311 4.37 11.91 -9.66
C MET A 311 4.79 12.98 -8.63
N GLU A 312 5.93 13.65 -8.85
CA GLU A 312 6.43 14.76 -8.03
C GLU A 312 5.52 16.00 -8.07
N ARG A 313 4.92 16.31 -9.23
CA ARG A 313 3.98 17.45 -9.34
C ARG A 313 2.67 17.23 -8.59
N LEU A 314 2.20 15.99 -8.47
CA LEU A 314 0.94 15.69 -7.79
C LEU A 314 1.09 15.63 -6.27
N LEU A 315 2.25 15.22 -5.77
CA LEU A 315 2.53 15.20 -4.33
C LEU A 315 2.74 16.61 -3.75
N ALA A 316 3.36 17.52 -4.51
CA ALA A 316 3.54 18.92 -4.12
C ALA A 316 2.22 19.70 -3.98
N GLU A 317 1.12 19.21 -4.53
CA GLU A 317 -0.21 19.83 -4.43
C GLU A 317 -1.09 19.21 -3.32
N SER A 318 -0.56 18.23 -2.57
CA SER A 318 -1.29 17.49 -1.52
C SER A 318 -0.76 17.66 -0.09
N GLN A 319 0.22 18.55 0.11
CA GLN A 319 0.66 19.05 1.42
C GLN A 319 0.09 20.45 1.68
#